data_AF-A0A963WR13-F1
#
_entry.id   AF-A0A963WR13-F1
#
_cell.length_a   1.000
_cell.length_b   1.000
_cell.length_c   1.000
_cell.angle_alpha   90.00
_cell.angle_beta   90.00
_cell.angle_gamma   90.00
#
_symmetry.space_group_name_H-M   'P 1'
#
loop_
_entity.id
_entity.type
_entity.pdbx_description
1 polymer ?
#
loop_
_entity_poly.entity_id
_entity_poly.type
_entity_poly.pdbx_seq_one_letter_code
_entity_poly.pdbx_strand_id
1 'polypeptide(L)'
;HIAVDIGTEGIADRMARRHGVPAHIACISRLVCDLHRNPDEASAVPTSSDGHLIPGNIGANIEGRIERFHKPYHDALGQWLDAAQPELIVALHSFTPQLETKPLEKRPWEVALLYNQDDSAAQHAMRLFREEGLEVGDNQPYSGKQLNATMDRHAEAHGRRYLTIEIRQDLIATEADQARWAALITDVANRVALALKGG
;
A
#
# COMPACT_ATOMS: atom_id res chain seq x y z
N HIS A 1 8.11 -10.96 -3.78
CA HIS A 1 6.79 -10.31 -3.70
C HIS A 1 5.78 -11.08 -2.86
N ILE A 2 5.74 -12.43 -2.86
CA ILE A 2 4.69 -13.16 -2.10
C ILE A 2 4.72 -12.94 -0.58
N ALA A 3 5.89 -12.69 0.00
CA ALA A 3 6.08 -12.53 1.44
C ALA A 3 6.05 -11.08 1.92
N VAL A 4 6.47 -10.15 1.07
CA VAL A 4 6.65 -8.73 1.34
C VAL A 4 6.56 -7.92 0.04
N ASP A 5 6.24 -6.64 0.18
CA ASP A 5 6.29 -5.66 -0.90
C ASP A 5 7.72 -5.12 -1.00
N ILE A 6 8.47 -5.57 -2.00
CA ILE A 6 9.92 -5.35 -2.12
C ILE A 6 10.20 -3.85 -2.31
N GLY A 7 11.10 -3.29 -1.50
CA GLY A 7 11.59 -1.91 -1.61
C GLY A 7 10.71 -0.85 -0.94
N THR A 8 9.45 -1.17 -0.58
CA THR A 8 8.51 -0.23 0.04
C THR A 8 8.97 0.30 1.40
N GLU A 9 9.52 -0.56 2.25
CA GLU A 9 10.08 -0.15 3.56
C GLU A 9 11.21 0.88 3.39
N GLY A 10 12.09 0.71 2.40
CA GLY A 10 13.18 1.64 2.12
C GLY A 10 12.69 3.02 1.65
N ILE A 11 11.56 3.05 0.93
CA ILE A 11 10.89 4.30 0.56
C ILE A 11 10.28 4.95 1.80
N ALA A 12 9.52 4.19 2.60
CA ALA A 12 8.83 4.71 3.78
C ALA A 12 9.83 5.26 4.83
N ASP A 13 10.93 4.55 5.10
CA ASP A 13 12.00 5.02 6.00
C ASP A 13 12.61 6.35 5.51
N ARG A 14 12.85 6.48 4.20
CA ARG A 14 13.40 7.71 3.62
C ARG A 14 12.41 8.87 3.66
N MET A 15 11.13 8.62 3.39
CA MET A 15 10.06 9.61 3.57
C MET A 15 10.02 10.10 5.02
N ALA A 16 10.09 9.19 5.99
CA ALA A 16 10.13 9.55 7.41
C ALA A 16 11.37 10.36 7.79
N ARG A 17 12.56 9.88 7.47
CA ARG A 17 13.82 10.51 7.92
C ARG A 17 14.18 11.78 7.16
N ARG A 18 13.89 11.87 5.87
CA ARG A 18 14.34 12.97 5.00
C ARG A 18 13.27 13.99 4.69
N HIS A 19 12.00 13.59 4.75
CA HIS A 19 10.88 14.44 4.36
C HIS A 19 9.89 14.70 5.50
N GLY A 20 10.13 14.13 6.68
CA GLY A 20 9.31 14.37 7.85
C GLY A 20 7.90 13.79 7.73
N VAL A 21 7.72 12.73 6.92
CA VAL A 21 6.45 12.02 6.75
C VAL A 21 6.47 10.77 7.63
N PRO A 22 5.85 10.78 8.82
CA PRO A 22 5.92 9.66 9.74
C PRO A 22 5.39 8.35 9.13
N ALA A 23 5.95 7.21 9.51
CA ALA A 23 5.61 5.90 8.94
C ALA A 23 5.15 4.89 10.01
N HIS A 24 4.15 4.08 9.65
CA HIS A 24 3.68 2.94 10.45
C HIS A 24 3.84 1.66 9.62
N ILE A 25 4.89 0.90 9.93
CA ILE A 25 5.37 -0.20 9.09
C ILE A 25 5.06 -1.53 9.76
N ALA A 26 4.54 -2.48 8.99
CA ALA A 26 4.32 -3.85 9.46
C ALA A 26 5.66 -4.57 9.66
N CYS A 27 5.86 -5.19 10.83
CA CYS A 27 7.08 -5.92 11.16
C CYS A 27 6.98 -7.44 10.95
N ILE A 28 5.97 -7.90 10.20
CA ILE A 28 5.75 -9.32 9.88
C ILE A 28 5.49 -9.50 8.40
N SER A 29 5.79 -10.69 7.88
CA SER A 29 5.41 -11.05 6.51
C SER A 29 3.89 -11.16 6.37
N ARG A 30 3.35 -10.74 5.23
CA ARG A 30 1.93 -10.94 4.87
C ARG A 30 1.50 -12.41 4.83
N LEU A 31 2.44 -13.34 4.69
CA LEU A 31 2.17 -14.78 4.77
C LEU A 31 1.92 -15.25 6.22
N VAL A 32 2.39 -14.49 7.21
CA VAL A 32 2.03 -14.73 8.61
C VAL A 32 0.60 -14.22 8.84
N CYS A 33 0.37 -12.95 8.55
CA CYS A 33 -0.95 -12.35 8.59
C CYS A 33 -0.95 -11.16 7.63
N ASP A 34 -1.82 -11.17 6.63
CA ASP A 34 -1.96 -10.06 5.70
C ASP A 34 -2.79 -8.96 6.38
N LEU A 35 -2.10 -7.90 6.79
CA LEU A 35 -2.68 -6.76 7.50
C LEU A 35 -3.49 -5.84 6.56
N HIS A 36 -3.51 -6.12 5.25
CA HIS A 36 -4.32 -5.41 4.26
C HIS A 36 -5.53 -6.24 3.79
N ARG A 37 -5.98 -7.18 4.62
CA ARG A 37 -7.20 -7.98 4.45
C ARG A 37 -8.18 -7.78 5.59
N ASN A 38 -9.45 -8.09 5.34
CA ASN A 38 -10.41 -8.19 6.43
C ASN A 38 -10.09 -9.44 7.27
N PRO A 39 -10.20 -9.38 8.61
CA PRO A 39 -9.75 -10.47 9.48
C PRO A 39 -10.54 -11.77 9.32
N ASP A 40 -11.73 -11.70 8.73
CA ASP A 40 -12.61 -12.82 8.40
C ASP A 40 -12.36 -13.41 7.00
N GLU A 41 -11.53 -12.78 6.18
CA GLU A 41 -11.16 -13.29 4.86
C GLU A 41 -10.10 -14.39 4.97
N ALA A 42 -10.27 -15.48 4.23
CA ALA A 42 -9.27 -16.55 4.13
C ALA A 42 -7.90 -16.04 3.62
N SER A 43 -7.89 -14.95 2.87
CA SER A 43 -6.68 -14.29 2.36
C SER A 43 -5.88 -13.56 3.45
N ALA A 44 -6.44 -13.34 4.66
CA ALA A 44 -5.69 -12.80 5.80
C ALA A 44 -4.62 -13.78 6.30
N VAL A 45 -4.84 -15.09 6.14
CA VAL A 45 -3.84 -16.14 6.41
C VAL A 45 -3.84 -17.12 5.23
N PRO A 46 -3.22 -16.75 4.09
CA PRO A 46 -3.42 -17.48 2.84
C PRO A 46 -2.71 -18.84 2.86
N THR A 47 -3.38 -19.91 2.42
CA THR A 47 -2.75 -21.24 2.26
C THR A 47 -1.95 -21.38 0.97
N SER A 48 -2.08 -20.43 0.05
CA SER A 48 -1.31 -20.34 -1.19
C SER A 48 -1.14 -18.90 -1.65
N SER A 49 -0.02 -18.58 -2.30
CA SER A 49 0.24 -17.25 -2.89
C SER A 49 1.03 -17.40 -4.19
N ASP A 50 0.55 -16.78 -5.27
CA ASP A 50 1.13 -16.81 -6.62
C ASP A 50 1.66 -18.21 -7.02
N GLY A 51 0.78 -19.21 -6.95
CA GLY A 51 1.09 -20.60 -7.35
C GLY A 51 1.82 -21.44 -6.30
N HIS A 52 2.28 -20.84 -5.20
CA HIS A 52 3.01 -21.54 -4.15
C HIS A 52 2.11 -21.89 -2.97
N LEU A 53 2.17 -23.14 -2.50
CA LEU A 53 1.58 -23.53 -1.23
C LEU A 53 2.33 -22.91 -0.07
N ILE A 54 1.61 -22.56 0.99
CA ILE A 54 2.14 -22.09 2.27
C ILE A 54 1.81 -23.14 3.34
N PRO A 55 2.63 -24.19 3.50
CA PRO A 55 2.27 -25.33 4.34
C PRO A 55 1.99 -24.94 5.79
N GLY A 56 2.72 -23.96 6.33
CA GLY A 56 2.55 -23.45 7.70
C GLY A 56 1.22 -22.74 7.96
N ASN A 57 0.42 -22.49 6.93
CA ASN A 57 -0.91 -21.90 7.05
C ASN A 57 -2.05 -22.95 6.94
N ILE A 58 -1.74 -24.18 6.52
CA ILE A 58 -2.73 -25.26 6.43
C ILE A 58 -3.10 -25.71 7.85
N GLY A 59 -4.38 -25.53 8.23
CA GLY A 59 -4.86 -25.86 9.57
C GLY A 59 -4.32 -24.93 10.68
N ALA A 60 -3.77 -23.76 10.32
CA ALA A 60 -3.28 -22.80 11.29
C ALA A 60 -4.41 -22.21 12.14
N ASN A 61 -4.09 -21.81 13.38
CA ASN A 61 -5.00 -21.04 14.22
C ASN A 61 -5.12 -19.60 13.69
N ILE A 62 -6.07 -19.36 12.78
CA ILE A 62 -6.32 -18.05 12.16
C ILE A 62 -6.66 -17.00 13.23
N GLU A 63 -7.61 -17.32 14.12
CA GLU A 63 -8.01 -16.41 15.22
C GLU A 63 -6.80 -15.98 16.05
N GLY A 64 -5.94 -16.92 16.44
CA GLY A 64 -4.71 -16.61 17.18
C GLY A 64 -3.73 -15.69 16.43
N ARG A 65 -3.70 -15.74 15.08
CA ARG A 65 -2.92 -14.79 14.27
C ARG A 65 -3.57 -13.42 14.20
N ILE A 66 -4.89 -13.36 14.06
CA ILE A 66 -5.65 -12.12 14.09
C ILE A 66 -5.46 -11.39 15.42
N GLU A 67 -5.62 -12.09 16.55
CA GLU A 67 -5.39 -11.51 17.90
C GLU A 67 -3.95 -11.04 18.10
N ARG A 68 -2.98 -11.79 17.59
CA ARG A 68 -1.57 -11.49 17.84
C ARG A 68 -0.99 -10.42 16.93
N PHE A 69 -1.49 -10.29 15.70
CA PHE A 69 -0.85 -9.46 14.67
C PHE A 69 -1.79 -8.44 14.04
N HIS A 70 -2.98 -8.86 13.62
CA HIS A 70 -3.91 -7.99 12.89
C HIS A 70 -4.52 -6.92 13.79
N LYS A 71 -5.13 -7.33 14.90
CA LYS A 71 -5.76 -6.42 15.85
C LYS A 71 -4.76 -5.41 16.44
N PRO A 72 -3.61 -5.81 16.99
CA PRO A 72 -2.67 -4.84 17.57
C PRO A 72 -2.13 -3.83 16.55
N TYR A 73 -1.91 -4.26 15.30
CA TYR A 73 -1.50 -3.36 14.22
C TYR A 73 -2.56 -2.30 13.93
N HIS A 74 -3.81 -2.71 13.72
CA HIS A 74 -4.87 -1.76 13.39
C HIS A 74 -5.32 -0.91 14.58
N ASP A 75 -5.27 -1.43 15.80
CA ASP A 75 -5.56 -0.66 17.01
C ASP A 75 -4.51 0.47 17.16
N ALA A 76 -3.22 0.14 16.99
CA ALA A 76 -2.15 1.14 17.05
C ALA A 76 -2.24 2.16 15.91
N LEU A 77 -2.52 1.72 14.68
CA LEU A 77 -2.70 2.61 13.54
C LEU A 77 -3.89 3.55 13.75
N GLY A 78 -5.03 3.04 14.21
CA GLY A 78 -6.23 3.83 14.49
C GLY A 78 -5.98 4.90 15.54
N GLN A 79 -5.42 4.52 16.69
CA GLN A 79 -5.06 5.45 17.78
C GLN A 79 -4.10 6.54 17.30
N TRP A 80 -3.13 6.15 16.47
CA TRP A 80 -2.15 7.09 15.94
C TRP A 80 -2.77 8.09 14.97
N LEU A 81 -3.63 7.63 14.04
CA LEU A 81 -4.34 8.50 13.10
C LEU A 81 -5.33 9.44 13.81
N ASP A 82 -6.00 8.95 14.86
CA ASP A 82 -6.89 9.77 15.70
C ASP A 82 -6.12 10.91 16.38
N ALA A 83 -4.93 10.63 16.91
CA ALA A 83 -4.09 11.63 17.57
C ALA A 83 -3.42 12.60 16.57
N ALA A 84 -2.94 12.09 15.44
CA ALA A 84 -2.14 12.87 14.48
C ALA A 84 -3.00 13.75 13.56
N GLN A 85 -4.24 13.35 13.27
CA GLN A 85 -5.16 14.03 12.33
C GLN A 85 -4.45 14.43 11.01
N PRO A 86 -3.86 13.46 10.27
CA PRO A 86 -3.09 13.77 9.07
C PRO A 86 -3.97 14.34 7.97
N GLU A 87 -3.41 15.26 7.17
CA GLU A 87 -4.10 15.86 6.02
C GLU A 87 -4.33 14.87 4.88
N LEU A 88 -3.43 13.89 4.77
CA LEU A 88 -3.45 12.82 3.77
C LEU A 88 -2.73 11.59 4.34
N ILE A 89 -3.34 10.41 4.21
CA ILE A 89 -2.71 9.12 4.51
C ILE A 89 -2.09 8.60 3.21
N VAL A 90 -0.84 8.12 3.25
CA VAL A 90 -0.21 7.45 2.09
C VAL A 90 0.00 5.98 2.43
N ALA A 91 -0.66 5.10 1.68
CA ALA A 91 -0.45 3.65 1.77
C ALA A 91 0.53 3.23 0.66
N LEU A 92 1.66 2.65 1.04
CA LEU A 92 2.74 2.27 0.12
C LEU A 92 2.77 0.76 -0.10
N HIS A 93 2.72 0.37 -1.37
CA HIS A 93 2.80 -1.00 -1.82
C HIS A 93 3.70 -1.11 -3.06
N SER A 94 4.03 -2.34 -3.42
CA SER A 94 4.74 -2.63 -4.66
C SER A 94 4.20 -3.89 -5.31
N PHE A 95 4.23 -3.93 -6.63
CA PHE A 95 3.83 -5.09 -7.40
C PHE A 95 4.95 -5.61 -8.29
N THR A 96 4.91 -6.92 -8.54
CA THR A 96 5.83 -7.55 -9.49
C THR A 96 5.47 -7.19 -10.94
N PRO A 97 6.45 -6.90 -11.83
CA PRO A 97 6.21 -6.65 -13.24
C PRO A 97 5.58 -7.85 -13.97
N GLN A 98 5.72 -9.06 -13.41
CA GLN A 98 5.14 -10.29 -13.95
C GLN A 98 4.80 -11.26 -12.81
N LEU A 99 3.61 -11.87 -12.86
CA LEU A 99 3.24 -12.96 -11.95
C LEU A 99 3.62 -14.31 -12.53
N GLU A 100 3.94 -15.27 -11.66
CA GLU A 100 4.17 -16.65 -12.09
C GLU A 100 2.90 -17.31 -12.61
N THR A 101 1.77 -17.01 -11.96
CA THR A 101 0.46 -17.52 -12.36
C THR A 101 -0.12 -16.86 -13.60
N LYS A 102 0.39 -15.68 -13.99
CA LYS A 102 -0.08 -14.92 -15.16
C LYS A 102 1.10 -14.34 -15.97
N PRO A 103 1.93 -15.19 -16.59
CA PRO A 103 3.15 -14.73 -17.26
C PRO A 103 2.87 -13.87 -18.51
N LEU A 104 1.66 -13.95 -19.09
CA LEU A 104 1.29 -13.16 -20.27
C LEU A 104 0.62 -11.82 -19.94
N GLU A 105 0.30 -11.57 -18.67
CA GLU A 105 -0.32 -10.31 -18.24
C GLU A 105 0.73 -9.19 -18.28
N LYS A 106 0.52 -8.21 -19.17
CA LYS A 106 1.38 -7.03 -19.24
C LYS A 106 1.06 -6.09 -18.07
N ARG A 107 2.11 -5.63 -17.38
CA ARG A 107 2.01 -4.64 -16.31
C ARG A 107 2.91 -3.44 -16.65
N PRO A 108 2.50 -2.63 -17.64
CA PRO A 108 3.34 -1.58 -18.20
C PRO A 108 3.54 -0.42 -17.21
N TRP A 109 2.62 -0.26 -16.26
CA TRP A 109 2.62 0.81 -15.29
C TRP A 109 3.87 0.80 -14.42
N GLU A 110 4.41 1.98 -14.18
CA GLU A 110 5.55 2.21 -13.28
C GLU A 110 5.05 2.53 -11.87
N VAL A 111 3.93 3.25 -11.80
CA VAL A 111 3.18 3.55 -10.58
C VAL A 111 1.70 3.39 -10.83
N ALA A 112 0.98 2.96 -9.82
CA ALA A 112 -0.45 2.75 -9.85
C ALA A 112 -1.10 3.37 -8.62
N LEU A 113 -2.31 3.91 -8.83
CA LEU A 113 -3.08 4.55 -7.78
C LEU A 113 -4.35 3.74 -7.56
N LEU A 114 -4.55 3.31 -6.33
CA LEU A 114 -5.70 2.53 -5.91
C LEU A 114 -6.60 3.37 -5.02
N TYR A 115 -7.90 3.18 -5.22
CA TYR A 115 -8.95 3.79 -4.41
C TYR A 115 -10.21 2.95 -4.51
N ASN A 116 -11.08 3.06 -3.50
CA ASN A 116 -12.39 2.45 -3.50
C ASN A 116 -13.46 3.47 -3.91
N GLN A 117 -13.96 4.29 -2.97
CA GLN A 117 -15.02 5.28 -3.22
C GLN A 117 -14.48 6.69 -3.45
N ASP A 118 -13.58 7.15 -2.58
CA ASP A 118 -12.97 8.48 -2.73
C ASP A 118 -11.74 8.39 -3.64
N ASP A 119 -11.87 8.90 -4.85
CA ASP A 119 -10.80 8.93 -5.84
C ASP A 119 -10.10 10.29 -5.92
N SER A 120 -10.50 11.29 -5.13
CA SER A 120 -10.08 12.68 -5.29
C SER A 120 -8.55 12.86 -5.20
N ALA A 121 -7.92 12.24 -4.21
CA ALA A 121 -6.47 12.23 -4.05
C ALA A 121 -5.77 11.47 -5.17
N ALA A 122 -6.32 10.32 -5.57
CA ALA A 122 -5.78 9.49 -6.64
C ALA A 122 -5.81 10.21 -7.99
N GLN A 123 -6.90 10.90 -8.34
CA GLN A 123 -7.00 11.67 -9.59
C GLN A 123 -5.94 12.77 -9.66
N HIS A 124 -5.72 13.51 -8.57
CA HIS A 124 -4.65 14.50 -8.51
C HIS A 124 -3.27 13.86 -8.64
N ALA A 125 -2.99 12.79 -7.88
CA ALA A 125 -1.70 12.10 -7.93
C ALA A 125 -1.41 11.52 -9.32
N MET A 126 -2.40 10.90 -9.97
CA MET A 126 -2.26 10.34 -11.31
C MET A 126 -1.87 11.41 -12.33
N ARG A 127 -2.47 12.60 -12.28
CA ARG A 127 -2.07 13.72 -13.14
C ARG A 127 -0.61 14.09 -12.90
N LEU A 128 -0.21 14.24 -11.63
CA LEU A 128 1.15 14.64 -11.27
C LEU A 128 2.20 13.61 -11.69
N PHE A 129 1.94 12.31 -11.49
CA PHE A 129 2.86 11.27 -11.96
C PHE A 129 2.95 11.21 -13.49
N ARG A 130 1.86 11.49 -14.22
CA ARG A 130 1.90 11.61 -15.69
C ARG A 130 2.70 12.83 -16.16
N GLU A 131 2.69 13.93 -15.42
CA GLU A 131 3.53 15.11 -15.71
C GLU A 131 5.03 14.79 -15.58
N GLU A 132 5.40 13.85 -14.71
CA GLU A 132 6.75 13.31 -14.60
C GLU A 132 7.09 12.27 -15.69
N GLY A 133 6.17 12.04 -16.64
CA GLY A 133 6.37 11.14 -17.77
C GLY A 133 6.20 9.66 -17.45
N LEU A 134 5.59 9.31 -16.30
CA LEU A 134 5.41 7.92 -15.90
C LEU A 134 4.18 7.27 -16.55
N GLU A 135 4.28 5.97 -16.80
CA GLU A 135 3.11 5.14 -17.16
C GLU A 135 2.29 4.85 -15.88
N VAL A 136 1.09 5.40 -15.79
CA VAL A 136 0.28 5.38 -14.55
C VAL A 136 -0.94 4.45 -14.65
N GLY A 137 -1.03 3.50 -13.71
CA GLY A 137 -2.20 2.63 -13.54
C GLY A 137 -3.30 3.28 -12.72
N ASP A 138 -4.54 3.25 -13.22
CA ASP A 138 -5.75 3.66 -12.49
C ASP A 138 -6.47 2.40 -12.02
N ASN A 139 -6.37 2.08 -10.71
CA ASN A 139 -6.91 0.82 -10.17
C ASN A 139 -6.45 -0.42 -10.97
N GLN A 140 -5.17 -0.41 -11.35
CA GLN A 140 -4.46 -1.49 -12.04
C GLN A 140 -3.05 -1.63 -11.46
N PRO A 141 -2.43 -2.81 -11.40
CA PRO A 141 -2.95 -4.12 -11.79
C PRO A 141 -3.98 -4.68 -10.78
N TYR A 142 -4.15 -3.98 -9.66
CA TYR A 142 -5.10 -4.29 -8.59
C TYR A 142 -6.09 -3.15 -8.45
N SER A 143 -7.31 -3.43 -8.00
CA SER A 143 -8.33 -2.40 -7.76
C SER A 143 -8.57 -2.22 -6.27
N GLY A 144 -8.52 -0.97 -5.80
CA GLY A 144 -8.93 -0.59 -4.44
C GLY A 144 -10.41 -0.88 -4.17
N LYS A 145 -11.25 -1.04 -5.19
CA LYS A 145 -12.63 -1.52 -5.02
C LYS A 145 -12.71 -2.96 -4.50
N GLN A 146 -11.60 -3.71 -4.55
CA GLN A 146 -11.51 -5.09 -4.09
C GLN A 146 -10.46 -5.26 -2.99
N LEU A 147 -9.34 -4.54 -3.07
CA LEU A 147 -8.19 -4.69 -2.18
C LEU A 147 -7.85 -3.34 -1.55
N ASN A 148 -8.58 -2.97 -0.49
CA ASN A 148 -8.39 -1.67 0.19
C ASN A 148 -8.69 -1.71 1.69
N ALA A 149 -8.72 -2.91 2.31
CA ALA A 149 -9.26 -3.10 3.66
C ALA A 149 -8.67 -2.16 4.72
N THR A 150 -7.37 -1.83 4.66
CA THR A 150 -6.76 -0.87 5.59
C THR A 150 -7.31 0.54 5.39
N MET A 151 -7.46 1.01 4.15
CA MET A 151 -7.96 2.35 3.87
C MET A 151 -9.48 2.44 3.99
N ASP A 152 -10.22 1.38 3.67
CA ASP A 152 -11.66 1.32 3.98
C ASP A 152 -11.88 1.49 5.49
N ARG A 153 -11.10 0.78 6.32
CA ARG A 153 -11.16 0.84 7.78
C ARG A 153 -10.71 2.18 8.34
N HIS A 154 -9.56 2.68 7.92
CA HIS A 154 -8.89 3.79 8.61
C HIS A 154 -9.07 5.15 7.92
N ALA A 155 -9.45 5.16 6.64
CA ALA A 155 -9.65 6.36 5.86
C ALA A 155 -11.13 6.58 5.50
N GLU A 156 -11.73 5.73 4.67
CA GLU A 156 -13.10 5.94 4.16
C GLU A 156 -14.13 5.95 5.29
N ALA A 157 -14.06 5.01 6.24
CA ALA A 157 -14.97 4.96 7.38
C ALA A 157 -14.89 6.19 8.30
N HIS A 158 -13.80 6.98 8.21
CA HIS A 158 -13.57 8.17 9.02
C HIS A 158 -13.62 9.47 8.19
N GLY A 159 -13.88 9.40 6.88
CA GLY A 159 -13.80 10.54 5.98
C GLY A 159 -12.39 11.15 5.87
N ARG A 160 -11.33 10.37 6.13
CA ARG A 160 -9.96 10.84 5.94
C ARG A 160 -9.54 10.64 4.49
N ARG A 161 -8.76 11.60 3.98
CA ARG A 161 -8.17 11.54 2.65
C ARG A 161 -7.02 10.53 2.66
N TYR A 162 -6.94 9.72 1.62
CA TYR A 162 -5.86 8.76 1.46
C TYR A 162 -5.40 8.64 0.02
N LEU A 163 -4.19 8.11 -0.15
CA LEU A 163 -3.57 7.83 -1.43
C LEU A 163 -2.86 6.47 -1.33
N THR A 164 -3.42 5.45 -1.98
CA THR A 164 -2.77 4.15 -2.09
C THR A 164 -1.90 4.13 -3.35
N ILE A 165 -0.61 3.89 -3.18
CA ILE A 165 0.40 3.89 -4.25
C ILE A 165 1.01 2.50 -4.35
N GLU A 166 0.99 1.97 -5.57
CA GLU A 166 1.60 0.70 -5.97
C GLU A 166 2.74 0.99 -6.93
N ILE A 167 3.98 0.61 -6.58
CA ILE A 167 5.16 0.88 -7.41
C ILE A 167 5.67 -0.42 -8.01
N ARG A 168 6.06 -0.42 -9.28
CA ARG A 168 6.62 -1.63 -9.89
C ARG A 168 7.98 -1.95 -9.29
N GLN A 169 8.14 -3.14 -8.73
CA GLN A 169 9.26 -3.48 -7.84
C GLN A 169 10.66 -3.36 -8.49
N ASP A 170 10.78 -3.54 -9.81
CA ASP A 170 12.03 -3.35 -10.56
C ASP A 170 12.55 -1.91 -10.48
N LEU A 171 11.65 -0.94 -10.26
CA LEU A 171 11.97 0.48 -10.20
C LEU A 171 12.36 0.96 -8.80
N ILE A 172 12.41 0.06 -7.81
CA ILE A 172 12.71 0.34 -6.39
C ILE A 172 13.65 -0.72 -5.79
N ALA A 173 14.42 -1.40 -6.65
CA ALA A 173 15.30 -2.49 -6.26
C ALA A 173 16.55 -2.02 -5.50
N THR A 174 17.03 -0.80 -5.75
CA THR A 174 18.22 -0.24 -5.10
C THR A 174 17.89 0.88 -4.13
N GLU A 175 18.81 1.18 -3.22
CA GLU A 175 18.69 2.31 -2.31
C GLU A 175 18.56 3.67 -3.01
N ALA A 176 19.21 3.81 -4.19
CA ALA A 176 19.14 5.02 -5.01
C ALA A 176 17.76 5.17 -5.65
N ASP A 177 17.21 4.07 -6.14
CA ASP A 177 15.86 4.03 -6.69
C ASP A 177 14.81 4.38 -5.63
N GLN A 178 14.93 3.77 -4.45
CA GLN A 178 14.04 4.06 -3.30
C GLN A 178 14.15 5.52 -2.86
N ALA A 179 15.34 6.12 -2.89
CA ALA A 179 15.52 7.54 -2.58
C ALA A 179 14.85 8.45 -3.61
N ARG A 180 14.97 8.12 -4.90
CA ARG A 180 14.29 8.86 -5.98
C ARG A 180 12.77 8.79 -5.81
N TRP A 181 12.23 7.60 -5.58
CA TRP A 181 10.79 7.42 -5.37
C TRP A 181 10.29 8.07 -4.08
N ALA A 182 11.03 8.00 -2.97
CA ALA A 182 10.66 8.68 -1.73
C ALA A 182 10.52 10.20 -1.94
N ALA A 183 11.47 10.82 -2.65
CA ALA A 183 11.41 12.25 -2.96
C ALA A 183 10.21 12.58 -3.85
N LEU A 184 10.02 11.81 -4.92
CA LEU A 184 8.92 12.02 -5.87
C LEU A 184 7.54 11.85 -5.20
N ILE A 185 7.34 10.76 -4.46
CA ILE A 185 6.07 10.48 -3.77
C ILE A 185 5.77 11.57 -2.74
N THR A 186 6.79 12.04 -2.02
CA THR A 186 6.62 13.14 -1.07
C THR A 186 6.15 14.42 -1.77
N ASP A 187 6.78 14.81 -2.88
CA ASP A 187 6.35 15.98 -3.66
C ASP A 187 4.89 15.84 -4.12
N VAL A 188 4.56 14.70 -4.73
CA VAL A 188 3.20 14.42 -5.20
C VAL A 188 2.19 14.45 -4.05
N ALA A 189 2.47 13.77 -2.94
CA ALA A 189 1.58 13.73 -1.78
C ALA A 189 1.33 15.13 -1.19
N ASN A 190 2.37 15.96 -1.08
CA ASN A 190 2.23 17.34 -0.61
C ASN A 190 1.38 18.19 -1.55
N ARG A 191 1.60 18.08 -2.87
CA ARG A 191 0.81 18.81 -3.87
C ARG A 191 -0.65 18.34 -3.91
N VAL A 192 -0.90 17.04 -3.70
CA VAL A 192 -2.25 16.49 -3.55
C VAL A 192 -2.93 17.04 -2.30
N ALA A 193 -2.27 17.00 -1.14
CA ALA A 193 -2.83 17.53 0.11
C ALA A 193 -3.19 19.02 -0.01
N LEU A 194 -2.34 19.81 -0.68
CA LEU A 194 -2.61 21.23 -0.98
C LEU A 194 -3.82 21.40 -1.92
N ALA A 195 -3.92 20.61 -2.98
CA ALA A 195 -5.04 20.68 -3.92
C ALA A 195 -6.39 20.39 -3.24
N LEU A 196 -6.42 19.38 -2.36
CA LEU A 196 -7.63 18.97 -1.64
C LEU A 196 -8.07 19.97 -0.56
N LYS A 197 -7.20 20.90 -0.13
CA LYS A 197 -7.59 21.99 0.77
C LYS A 197 -8.27 23.16 0.06
N GLY A 198 -8.01 23.32 -1.23
CA GLY A 198 -8.47 24.46 -2.02
C GLY A 198 -9.77 24.24 -2.80
N GLY A 199 -10.31 23.02 -2.80
CA GLY A 199 -11.61 22.66 -3.38
C GLY A 199 -12.67 22.44 -2.31
#